data_AF-A0A956D8Q9-F1
#
_entry.id   AF-A0A956D8Q9-F1
#
_cell.length_a   1.000
_cell.length_b   1.000
_cell.length_c   1.000
_cell.angle_alpha   90.00
_cell.angle_beta   90.00
_cell.angle_gamma   90.00
#
_symmetry.space_group_name_H-M   'P 1'
#
loop_
_entity.id
_entity.type
_entity.pdbx_description
1 polymer ?
#
loop_
_entity_poly.entity_id
_entity_poly.type
_entity_poly.pdbx_seq_one_letter_code
_entity_poly.pdbx_strand_id
1 'polypeptide(L)'
;GKAKPDTARCVAISTNASIKRMVMPGALAIVSPVLVGFGGNLLGDKMGAEALGGLLAGVTVSGVLMAIFMSNAGGAWDNAKKSFEGGGFKMSDGTTHPKGSEAHKAAVVGDTVGDPFKDTAGPSLNILVKLMSVVALVIAPLL
;
A
#
# COMPACT_ATOMS: atom_id res chain seq x y z
N GLY A 1 6.39 -34.51 -9.82
CA GLY A 1 5.04 -33.91 -9.89
C GLY A 1 4.15 -34.64 -10.87
N LYS A 2 3.51 -35.75 -10.44
CA LYS A 2 2.51 -36.47 -11.26
C LYS A 2 1.06 -36.20 -10.82
N ALA A 3 0.87 -35.61 -9.63
CA ALA A 3 -0.44 -35.23 -9.12
C ALA A 3 -0.84 -33.82 -9.58
N LYS A 4 -2.14 -33.59 -9.80
CA LYS A 4 -2.66 -32.25 -10.11
C LYS A 4 -2.62 -31.38 -8.86
N PRO A 5 -2.11 -30.14 -8.95
CA PRO A 5 -2.16 -29.20 -7.84
C PRO A 5 -3.61 -28.76 -7.56
N ASP A 6 -3.93 -28.57 -6.28
CA ASP A 6 -5.22 -28.03 -5.84
C ASP A 6 -5.20 -26.50 -5.89
N THR A 7 -5.50 -25.95 -7.07
CA THR A 7 -5.57 -24.51 -7.30
C THR A 7 -6.80 -23.87 -6.66
N ALA A 8 -7.90 -24.62 -6.52
CA ALA A 8 -9.16 -24.13 -5.97
C ALA A 8 -8.99 -23.71 -4.50
N ARG A 9 -8.23 -24.48 -3.72
CA ARG A 9 -7.91 -24.12 -2.34
C ARG A 9 -7.11 -22.83 -2.23
N CYS A 10 -6.11 -22.61 -3.09
CA CYS A 10 -5.33 -21.36 -3.09
C CYS A 10 -6.21 -20.15 -3.38
N VAL A 11 -7.13 -20.26 -4.34
CA VAL A 11 -8.12 -19.20 -4.66
C VAL A 11 -9.03 -18.93 -3.46
N ALA A 12 -9.57 -19.98 -2.83
CA ALA A 12 -10.47 -19.81 -1.68
C ALA A 12 -9.80 -19.10 -0.49
N ILE A 13 -8.51 -19.35 -0.26
CA ILE A 13 -7.74 -18.68 0.81
C ILE A 13 -7.57 -17.20 0.50
N SER A 14 -7.11 -16.85 -0.71
CA SER A 14 -6.88 -15.45 -1.08
C SER A 14 -8.18 -14.64 -1.12
N THR A 15 -9.26 -15.20 -1.66
CA THR A 15 -10.58 -14.54 -1.70
C THR A 15 -11.15 -14.27 -0.31
N ASN A 16 -11.12 -15.26 0.59
CA ASN A 16 -11.66 -15.07 1.94
C ASN A 16 -10.83 -14.05 2.75
N ALA A 17 -9.51 -14.06 2.56
CA ALA A 17 -8.62 -13.11 3.23
C ALA A 17 -8.82 -11.68 2.72
N SER A 18 -8.91 -11.47 1.40
CA SER A 18 -9.06 -10.15 0.81
C SER A 18 -10.37 -9.49 1.24
N ILE A 19 -11.50 -10.20 1.15
CA ILE A 19 -12.82 -9.68 1.54
C ILE A 19 -12.83 -9.24 3.01
N LYS A 20 -12.29 -10.05 3.92
CA LYS A 20 -12.27 -9.72 5.36
C LYS A 20 -11.34 -8.57 5.69
N ARG A 21 -10.16 -8.50 5.06
CA ARG A 21 -9.13 -7.52 5.39
C ARG A 21 -9.36 -6.14 4.74
N MET A 22 -10.11 -6.06 3.64
CA MET A 22 -10.41 -4.79 2.96
C MET A 22 -11.40 -3.90 3.72
N VAL A 23 -12.25 -4.46 4.58
CA VAL A 23 -13.26 -3.70 5.33
C VAL A 23 -12.63 -2.67 6.25
N MET A 24 -11.58 -3.06 6.99
CA MET A 24 -10.97 -2.20 8.01
C MET A 24 -10.30 -0.94 7.44
N PRO A 25 -9.44 -1.02 6.41
CA PRO A 25 -8.88 0.17 5.75
C PRO A 25 -9.95 1.09 5.15
N GLY A 26 -11.00 0.51 4.53
CA GLY A 26 -12.12 1.29 3.97
C GLY A 26 -12.92 2.02 5.04
N ALA A 27 -13.23 1.34 6.14
CA ALA A 27 -13.91 1.94 7.29
C ALA A 27 -13.08 3.07 7.89
N LEU A 28 -11.76 2.89 8.04
CA LEU A 28 -10.87 3.92 8.60
C LEU A 28 -10.90 5.21 7.77
N ALA A 29 -10.92 5.10 6.43
CA ALA A 29 -10.96 6.25 5.54
C ALA A 29 -12.28 7.05 5.61
N ILE A 30 -13.39 6.41 5.99
CA ILE A 30 -14.70 7.07 6.14
C ILE A 30 -14.90 7.59 7.56
N VAL A 31 -14.56 6.78 8.56
CA VAL A 31 -14.84 7.08 9.98
C VAL A 31 -13.91 8.17 10.51
N SER A 32 -12.63 8.20 10.11
CA SER A 32 -11.66 9.15 10.67
C SER A 32 -12.04 10.62 10.42
N PRO A 33 -12.39 11.05 9.19
CA PRO A 33 -12.85 12.42 8.95
C PRO A 33 -14.10 12.80 9.75
N VAL A 34 -15.06 11.87 9.88
CA VAL A 34 -16.31 12.09 10.63
C VAL A 34 -16.01 12.29 12.12
N LEU A 35 -15.19 11.42 12.72
CA LEU A 35 -14.83 11.52 14.13
C LEU A 35 -14.04 12.79 14.42
N VAL A 36 -13.07 13.15 13.58
CA VAL A 36 -12.25 14.35 13.78
C VAL A 36 -13.06 15.62 13.56
N GLY A 37 -13.90 15.67 12.53
CA GLY A 37 -14.75 16.82 12.24
C GLY A 37 -15.73 17.11 13.38
N PHE A 38 -16.61 16.16 13.69
CA PHE A 38 -17.63 16.38 14.73
C PHE A 38 -17.04 16.35 16.15
N GLY A 39 -15.99 15.57 16.39
CA GLY A 39 -15.30 15.54 17.69
C GLY A 39 -14.54 16.84 17.98
N GLY A 40 -13.98 17.49 16.96
CA GLY A 40 -13.34 18.80 17.11
C GLY A 40 -14.32 19.88 17.57
N ASN A 41 -15.59 19.80 17.19
CA ASN A 41 -16.64 20.73 17.65
C ASN A 41 -16.91 20.63 19.17
N LEU A 42 -16.52 19.53 19.82
CA LEU A 42 -16.61 19.40 21.28
C LEU A 42 -15.53 20.22 22.01
N LEU A 43 -14.44 20.60 21.34
CA LEU A 43 -13.31 21.32 21.92
C LEU A 43 -13.42 22.84 21.80
N GLY A 44 -14.34 23.35 20.97
CA GLY A 44 -14.60 24.77 20.79
C GLY A 44 -15.37 25.07 19.51
N ASP A 45 -16.01 26.24 19.47
CA ASP A 45 -16.74 26.71 18.28
C ASP A 45 -15.77 26.85 17.09
N LYS A 46 -16.07 26.21 15.96
CA LYS A 46 -15.27 26.14 14.71
C LYS A 46 -14.00 25.26 14.73
N MET A 47 -13.65 24.62 15.85
CA MET A 47 -12.46 23.75 15.89
C MET A 47 -12.60 22.47 15.04
N GLY A 48 -13.81 22.01 14.71
CA GLY A 48 -14.01 20.84 13.85
C GLY A 48 -13.48 21.02 12.42
N ALA A 49 -13.74 22.17 11.81
CA ALA A 49 -13.25 22.47 10.46
C ALA A 49 -11.71 22.63 10.42
N GLU A 50 -11.13 23.29 11.43
CA GLU A 50 -9.68 23.46 11.54
C GLU A 50 -8.97 22.12 11.80
N ALA A 51 -9.50 21.29 12.70
CA ALA A 51 -8.97 19.96 12.99
C ALA A 51 -9.04 19.04 11.76
N LEU A 52 -10.13 19.10 10.99
CA LEU A 52 -10.28 18.38 9.74
C LEU A 52 -9.27 18.85 8.69
N GLY A 53 -9.06 20.16 8.58
CA GLY A 53 -8.01 20.74 7.72
C GLY A 53 -6.60 20.23 8.09
N GLY A 54 -6.29 20.19 9.38
CA GLY A 54 -5.03 19.63 9.89
C GLY A 54 -4.86 18.14 9.58
N LEU A 55 -5.92 17.34 9.76
CA LEU A 55 -5.93 15.92 9.40
C LEU A 55 -5.66 15.73 7.91
N LEU A 56 -6.37 16.46 7.04
CA LEU A 56 -6.21 16.34 5.59
C LEU A 56 -4.81 16.76 5.14
N ALA A 57 -4.28 17.86 5.69
CA ALA A 57 -2.91 18.30 5.39
C ALA A 57 -1.89 17.21 5.79
N GLY A 58 -1.98 16.69 7.01
CA GLY A 58 -1.08 15.65 7.53
C GLY A 58 -1.15 14.34 6.74
N VAL A 59 -2.36 13.86 6.47
CA VAL A 59 -2.59 12.63 5.68
C VAL A 59 -2.10 12.80 4.25
N THR A 60 -2.26 13.98 3.65
CA THR A 60 -1.79 14.24 2.28
C THR A 60 -0.27 14.21 2.21
N VAL A 61 0.43 14.98 3.06
CA VAL A 61 1.90 15.06 2.97
C VAL A 61 2.57 13.74 3.34
N SER A 62 2.07 13.04 4.37
CA SER A 62 2.62 11.74 4.76
C SER A 62 2.22 10.62 3.80
N GLY A 63 0.96 10.57 3.39
CA GLY A 63 0.41 9.53 2.54
C GLY A 63 0.99 9.53 1.14
N VAL A 64 1.18 10.70 0.51
CA VAL A 64 1.78 10.80 -0.83
C VAL A 64 3.24 10.32 -0.83
N LEU A 65 4.03 10.75 0.15
CA LEU A 65 5.44 10.33 0.26
C LEU A 65 5.55 8.81 0.46
N MET A 66 4.71 8.24 1.33
CA MET A 66 4.68 6.79 1.55
C MET A 66 4.20 6.02 0.33
N ALA A 67 3.18 6.51 -0.38
CA ALA A 67 2.67 5.87 -1.59
C ALA A 67 3.74 5.76 -2.68
N ILE A 68 4.50 6.85 -2.90
CA ILE A 68 5.60 6.88 -3.86
C ILE A 68 6.72 5.94 -3.42
N PHE A 69 7.13 6.00 -2.15
CA PHE A 69 8.17 5.13 -1.61
C PHE A 69 7.83 3.65 -1.79
N MET A 70 6.65 3.22 -1.38
CA MET A 70 6.23 1.82 -1.46
C MET A 70 6.15 1.33 -2.91
N SER A 71 5.58 2.14 -3.80
CA SER A 71 5.44 1.78 -5.21
C SER A 71 6.79 1.66 -5.90
N ASN A 72 7.70 2.62 -5.67
CA ASN A 72 9.02 2.63 -6.29
C ASN A 72 9.95 1.57 -5.70
N ALA A 73 9.96 1.37 -4.38
CA ALA A 73 10.79 0.37 -3.73
C ALA A 73 10.40 -1.06 -4.16
N GLY A 74 9.10 -1.36 -4.17
CA GLY A 74 8.62 -2.66 -4.65
C GLY A 74 8.90 -2.88 -6.13
N GLY A 75 8.72 -1.85 -6.98
CA GLY A 75 9.07 -1.94 -8.40
C GLY A 75 10.57 -2.14 -8.64
N ALA A 76 11.42 -1.50 -7.83
CA ALA A 76 12.87 -1.67 -7.90
C ALA A 76 13.28 -3.11 -7.53
N TRP A 77 12.69 -3.69 -6.49
CA TRP A 77 12.98 -5.09 -6.11
C TRP A 77 12.51 -6.11 -7.15
N ASP A 78 11.32 -5.93 -7.74
CA ASP A 78 10.84 -6.81 -8.84
C ASP A 78 11.75 -6.71 -10.07
N ASN A 79 12.15 -5.49 -10.45
CA ASN A 79 13.06 -5.29 -11.58
C ASN A 79 14.45 -5.84 -11.30
N ALA A 80 14.95 -5.71 -10.06
CA ALA A 80 16.21 -6.32 -9.66
C ALA A 80 16.14 -7.85 -9.80
N LYS A 81 15.09 -8.50 -9.30
CA LYS A 81 14.86 -9.96 -9.48
C LYS A 81 14.84 -10.32 -10.97
N LYS A 82 14.07 -9.61 -11.79
CA LYS A 82 13.98 -9.85 -13.25
C LYS A 82 15.32 -9.72 -13.95
N SER A 83 16.24 -8.85 -13.49
CA SER A 83 17.58 -8.73 -14.07
C SER A 83 18.42 -10.02 -13.95
N PHE A 84 18.25 -10.79 -12.87
CA PHE A 84 18.88 -12.10 -12.72
C PHE A 84 18.21 -13.18 -13.58
N GLU A 85 16.88 -13.08 -13.78
CA GLU A 85 16.10 -14.03 -14.57
C GLU A 85 16.26 -13.84 -16.08
N GLY A 86 16.56 -12.62 -16.54
CA GLY A 86 16.64 -12.22 -17.95
C GLY A 86 18.00 -12.46 -18.64
N GLY A 87 18.89 -13.27 -18.07
CA GLY A 87 20.21 -13.55 -18.66
C GLY A 87 21.38 -13.54 -17.68
N GLY A 88 21.11 -13.34 -16.39
CA GLY A 88 22.11 -13.28 -15.33
C GLY A 88 22.63 -11.85 -15.11
N PHE A 89 22.68 -11.42 -13.85
CA PHE A 89 23.14 -10.08 -13.49
C PHE A 89 24.67 -10.03 -13.50
N LYS A 90 25.25 -9.06 -14.21
CA LYS A 90 26.69 -8.83 -14.24
C LYS A 90 27.08 -7.77 -13.20
N MET A 91 27.95 -8.16 -12.28
CA MET A 91 28.59 -7.24 -11.35
C MET A 91 29.69 -6.45 -12.07
N SER A 92 30.08 -5.32 -11.48
CA SER A 92 31.13 -4.43 -12.00
C SER A 92 32.51 -5.07 -12.09
N ASP A 93 32.75 -6.16 -11.36
CA ASP A 93 33.99 -6.95 -11.40
C ASP A 93 34.00 -8.00 -12.54
N GLY A 94 32.93 -8.06 -13.35
CA GLY A 94 32.77 -9.01 -14.44
C GLY A 94 32.13 -10.35 -14.05
N THR A 95 31.86 -10.59 -12.76
CA THR A 95 31.17 -11.80 -12.32
C THR A 95 29.70 -11.78 -12.74
N THR A 96 29.19 -12.91 -13.24
CA THR A 96 27.79 -13.04 -13.65
C THR A 96 27.06 -13.97 -12.69
N HIS A 97 25.98 -13.49 -12.09
CA HIS A 97 25.11 -14.26 -11.21
C HIS A 97 23.87 -14.75 -11.97
N PRO A 98 23.76 -16.05 -12.26
CA PRO A 98 22.61 -16.59 -12.99
C PRO A 98 21.39 -16.80 -12.07
N LYS A 99 20.26 -17.11 -12.69
CA LYS A 99 19.05 -17.58 -12.00
C LYS A 99 19.38 -18.79 -11.11
N GLY A 100 18.90 -18.75 -9.87
CA GLY A 100 19.14 -19.79 -8.87
C GLY A 100 20.37 -19.58 -7.98
N SER A 101 21.22 -18.59 -8.28
CA SER A 101 22.31 -18.17 -7.39
C SER A 101 21.80 -17.60 -6.06
N GLU A 102 22.66 -17.51 -5.05
CA GLU A 102 22.32 -16.90 -3.76
C GLU A 102 21.90 -15.43 -3.90
N ALA A 103 22.55 -14.68 -4.79
CA ALA A 103 22.16 -13.30 -5.11
C ALA A 103 20.74 -13.23 -5.73
N HIS A 104 20.39 -14.16 -6.61
CA HIS A 104 19.04 -14.27 -7.16
C HIS A 104 18.01 -14.60 -6.06
N LYS A 105 18.31 -15.55 -5.16
CA LYS A 105 17.42 -15.87 -4.04
C LYS A 105 17.19 -14.66 -3.13
N ALA A 106 18.22 -13.87 -2.85
CA ALA A 106 18.09 -12.63 -2.09
C ALA A 106 17.19 -11.60 -2.82
N ALA A 107 17.32 -11.48 -4.15
CA ALA A 107 16.45 -10.61 -4.94
C ALA A 107 14.98 -11.09 -4.94
N VAL A 108 14.74 -12.41 -4.96
CA VAL A 108 13.39 -12.98 -4.79
C VAL A 108 12.81 -12.62 -3.42
N VAL A 109 13.61 -12.68 -2.35
CA VAL A 109 13.15 -12.24 -1.01
C VAL A 109 12.77 -10.76 -1.04
N GLY A 110 13.59 -9.90 -1.66
CA GLY A 110 13.27 -8.48 -1.82
C GLY A 110 11.94 -8.24 -2.56
N ASP A 111 11.71 -8.96 -3.66
CA ASP A 111 10.46 -8.89 -4.42
C ASP A 111 9.25 -9.33 -3.59
N THR A 112 9.36 -10.42 -2.82
CA THR A 112 8.26 -10.88 -1.95
C THR A 112 7.92 -9.89 -0.82
N VAL A 113 8.90 -9.10 -0.36
CA VAL A 113 8.67 -7.98 0.56
C VAL A 113 8.04 -6.78 -0.17
N GLY A 114 8.43 -6.56 -1.42
CA GLY A 114 7.92 -5.52 -2.30
C GLY A 114 6.51 -5.73 -2.82
N ASP A 115 6.03 -6.98 -2.90
CA ASP A 115 4.70 -7.33 -3.40
C ASP A 115 3.56 -6.63 -2.64
N PRO A 116 3.47 -6.71 -1.29
CA PRO A 116 2.48 -5.94 -0.54
C PRO A 116 2.65 -4.42 -0.70
N PHE A 117 3.88 -3.94 -0.92
CA PHE A 117 4.17 -2.51 -1.02
C PHE A 117 3.66 -1.93 -2.35
N LYS A 118 4.01 -2.54 -3.48
CA LYS A 118 3.69 -2.01 -4.81
C LYS A 118 2.28 -2.35 -5.31
N ASP A 119 1.73 -3.50 -4.91
CA ASP A 119 0.45 -3.98 -5.46
C ASP A 119 -0.73 -3.80 -4.51
N THR A 120 -0.48 -3.54 -3.22
CA THR A 120 -1.55 -3.38 -2.22
C THR A 120 -1.49 -2.03 -1.54
N ALA A 121 -0.46 -1.76 -0.73
CA ALA A 121 -0.42 -0.60 0.15
C ALA A 121 -0.18 0.71 -0.62
N GLY A 122 0.85 0.76 -1.47
CA GLY A 122 1.27 1.95 -2.21
C GLY A 122 0.14 2.57 -3.04
N PRO A 123 -0.48 1.81 -3.97
CA PRO A 123 -1.61 2.32 -4.76
C PRO A 123 -2.85 2.67 -3.90
N SER A 124 -3.12 1.91 -2.84
CA SER A 124 -4.29 2.14 -1.98
C SER A 124 -4.19 3.41 -1.15
N LEU A 125 -2.99 3.85 -0.77
CA LEU A 125 -2.79 5.11 -0.04
C LEU A 125 -3.29 6.32 -0.82
N ASN A 126 -3.12 6.34 -2.16
CA ASN A 126 -3.66 7.42 -3.00
C ASN A 126 -5.19 7.46 -2.98
N ILE A 127 -5.84 6.28 -2.98
CA ILE A 127 -7.30 6.18 -2.87
C ILE A 127 -7.76 6.62 -1.49
N LEU A 128 -7.06 6.21 -0.44
CA LEU A 128 -7.36 6.58 0.94
C LEU A 128 -7.36 8.10 1.13
N VAL A 129 -6.31 8.80 0.67
CA VAL A 129 -6.22 10.26 0.73
C VAL A 129 -7.40 10.91 0.01
N LYS A 130 -7.70 10.48 -1.23
CA LYS A 130 -8.82 11.03 -2.00
C LYS A 130 -10.17 10.81 -1.33
N LEU A 131 -10.41 9.59 -0.82
CA LEU A 131 -11.67 9.24 -0.18
C LEU A 131 -11.87 10.03 1.11
N MET A 132 -10.82 10.16 1.94
CA MET A 132 -10.85 11.00 3.14
C MET A 132 -11.17 12.45 2.80
N SER A 133 -10.54 13.02 1.75
CA SER A 133 -10.80 14.39 1.31
C SER A 133 -12.23 14.60 0.81
N VAL A 134 -12.79 13.63 0.08
CA VAL A 134 -14.19 13.71 -0.40
C VAL A 134 -15.17 13.63 0.78
N VAL A 135 -14.97 12.70 1.71
CA VAL A 135 -15.82 12.59 2.91
C VAL A 135 -15.74 13.88 3.73
N ALA A 136 -14.53 14.40 3.94
CA ALA A 136 -14.31 15.66 4.64
C ALA A 136 -15.03 16.84 3.98
N LEU A 137 -14.99 16.94 2.66
CA LEU A 137 -15.69 17.98 1.90
C LEU A 137 -17.21 17.88 2.05
N VAL A 138 -17.76 16.66 2.06
CA VAL A 138 -19.20 16.43 2.21
C VAL A 138 -19.69 16.83 3.60
N ILE A 139 -18.91 16.58 4.65
CA ILE A 139 -19.29 16.92 6.02
C ILE A 139 -18.98 18.36 6.39
N ALA A 140 -18.09 19.06 5.67
CA ALA A 140 -17.67 20.42 6.01
C ALA A 140 -18.80 21.44 6.21
N PRO A 141 -19.91 21.46 5.42
CA PRO A 141 -21.04 22.36 5.67
C PRO A 141 -21.84 22.05 6.94
N LEU A 142 -21.61 20.89 7.56
CA LEU A 142 -22.30 20.41 8.77
C LEU A 142 -21.48 20.64 10.05
N LEU A 143 -20.25 21.15 9.93
CA LEU A 143 -19.30 21.40 11.03
C LEU A 143 -19.27 22.87 11.42
#